data_AF-A0A9D8HRS9-F1
#
_entry.id   AF-A0A9D8HRS9-F1
#
_cell.length_a   1.000
_cell.length_b   1.000
_cell.length_c   1.000
_cell.angle_alpha   90.00
_cell.angle_beta   90.00
_cell.angle_gamma   90.00
#
_symmetry.space_group_name_H-M   'P 1'
#
loop_
_entity.id
_entity.type
_entity.pdbx_description
1 polymer ?
#
loop_
_entity_poly.entity_id
_entity_poly.type
_entity_poly.pdbx_seq_one_letter_code
_entity_poly.pdbx_strand_id
1 'polypeptide(L)' 'MAAPFGRGKRERERARAEKQKQKAERREEAKQRRSQHAPGDPGIDPDIAGIVPGPQPNPWLDDLEDEPAEDKEEK' A
#
# COMPACT_ATOMS: atom_id res chain seq x y z
N MET A 1 13.26 -56.17 -6.55
CA MET A 1 13.16 -55.20 -5.43
C MET A 1 12.74 -53.86 -5.99
N ALA A 2 11.51 -53.41 -5.77
CA ALA A 2 11.02 -52.10 -6.24
C ALA A 2 11.42 -51.01 -5.23
N ALA A 3 12.13 -49.97 -5.69
CA ALA A 3 12.57 -48.84 -4.86
C ALA A 3 11.40 -47.87 -4.53
N PRO A 4 11.43 -47.17 -3.37
CA PRO A 4 10.28 -46.45 -2.85
C PRO A 4 10.10 -45.06 -3.49
N PHE A 5 9.35 -44.96 -4.59
CA PHE A 5 8.89 -43.71 -5.20
C PHE A 5 7.92 -42.87 -4.32
N GLY A 6 7.78 -43.20 -3.02
CA GLY A 6 6.73 -42.71 -2.13
C GLY A 6 7.15 -41.69 -1.06
N ARG A 7 8.46 -41.49 -0.80
CA ARG A 7 8.90 -40.61 0.30
C ARG A 7 8.76 -39.12 -0.03
N GLY A 8 9.29 -38.67 -1.18
CA GLY A 8 9.18 -37.26 -1.59
C GLY A 8 7.76 -36.79 -1.92
N LYS A 9 6.84 -37.70 -2.29
CA LYS A 9 5.44 -37.33 -2.56
C LYS A 9 4.70 -36.93 -1.27
N ARG A 10 4.91 -37.67 -0.17
CA ARG A 10 4.31 -37.36 1.14
C ARG A 10 4.89 -36.09 1.73
N GLU A 11 6.19 -35.85 1.58
CA GLU A 11 6.84 -34.61 2.03
C GLU A 11 6.33 -33.39 1.25
N ARG A 12 6.20 -33.51 -0.08
CA ARG A 12 5.65 -32.44 -0.92
C ARG A 12 4.18 -32.15 -0.62
N GLU A 13 3.41 -33.17 -0.29
CA GLU A 13 2.01 -33.03 0.13
C GLU A 13 1.90 -32.32 1.50
N ARG A 14 2.71 -32.73 2.48
CA ARG A 14 2.79 -32.09 3.80
C ARG A 14 3.18 -30.61 3.67
N ALA A 15 4.21 -30.30 2.88
CA ALA A 15 4.64 -28.92 2.64
C ALA A 15 3.54 -28.06 1.98
N ARG A 16 2.74 -28.64 1.07
CA ARG A 16 1.58 -27.94 0.47
C ARG A 16 0.49 -27.69 1.50
N ALA A 17 0.17 -28.68 2.33
CA ALA A 17 -0.84 -28.53 3.39
C ALA A 17 -0.41 -27.49 4.44
N GLU A 18 0.85 -27.51 4.87
CA GLU A 18 1.40 -26.53 5.81
C GLU A 18 1.37 -25.11 5.25
N LYS A 19 1.77 -24.92 3.98
CA LYS A 19 1.69 -23.61 3.31
C LYS A 19 0.26 -23.10 3.17
N GLN A 20 -0.70 -23.99 2.93
CA GLN A 20 -2.11 -23.62 2.87
C GLN A 20 -2.64 -23.20 4.24
N LYS A 21 -2.29 -23.93 5.31
CA LYS A 21 -2.64 -23.58 6.69
C LYS A 21 -2.08 -22.21 7.08
N GLN A 22 -0.78 -21.98 6.89
CA GLN A 22 -0.16 -20.69 7.17
C GLN A 22 -0.80 -19.54 6.38
N LYS A 23 -1.18 -19.79 5.13
CA LYS A 23 -1.88 -18.78 4.31
C LYS A 23 -3.29 -18.51 4.82
N ALA A 24 -3.99 -19.52 5.33
CA ALA A 24 -5.31 -19.36 5.95
C ALA A 24 -5.19 -18.57 7.26
N GLU A 25 -4.27 -18.95 8.15
CA GLU A 25 -3.97 -18.24 9.40
C GLU A 25 -3.65 -16.77 9.14
N ARG A 26 -2.72 -16.47 8.22
CA ARG A 26 -2.38 -15.08 7.86
C ARG A 26 -3.57 -14.29 7.30
N ARG A 27 -4.50 -14.94 6.59
CA ARG A 27 -5.72 -14.30 6.08
C ARG A 27 -6.69 -14.00 7.21
N GLU A 28 -6.86 -14.92 8.16
CA GLU A 28 -7.70 -14.73 9.34
C GLU A 28 -7.15 -13.62 10.23
N GLU A 29 -5.85 -13.61 10.52
CA GLU A 29 -5.17 -12.53 11.25
C GLU A 29 -5.37 -11.18 10.55
N ALA A 30 -5.16 -11.11 9.23
CA ALA A 30 -5.35 -9.88 8.48
C ALA A 30 -6.82 -9.41 8.45
N LYS A 31 -7.77 -10.34 8.51
CA LYS A 31 -9.20 -10.03 8.62
C LYS A 31 -9.53 -9.52 10.03
N GLN A 32 -9.03 -10.17 11.07
CA GLN A 32 -9.19 -9.75 12.47
C GLN A 32 -8.60 -8.35 12.70
N ARG A 33 -7.37 -8.11 12.22
CA ARG A 33 -6.73 -6.79 12.28
C ARG A 33 -7.58 -5.73 11.60
N ARG A 34 -8.05 -6.00 10.38
CA ARG A 34 -8.96 -5.10 9.65
C ARG A 34 -10.27 -4.84 10.38
N SER A 35 -10.84 -5.84 11.06
CA SER A 35 -12.07 -5.64 11.85
C SER A 35 -11.86 -4.91 13.17
N GLN A 36 -10.65 -4.98 13.74
CA GLN A 36 -10.31 -4.28 14.98
C GLN A 36 -10.03 -2.78 14.74
N HIS A 37 -9.53 -2.42 13.56
CA HIS A 37 -9.42 -1.02 13.17
C HIS A 37 -10.82 -0.47 12.83
N ALA A 38 -11.19 0.64 13.48
CA ALA A 38 -12.36 1.40 13.08
C ALA A 38 -12.17 1.88 11.62
N PRO A 39 -13.22 1.86 10.79
CA PRO A 39 -13.16 2.53 9.50
C PRO A 39 -12.82 4.00 9.73
N GLY A 40 -11.77 4.48 9.06
CA GLY A 40 -11.42 5.90 9.05
C GLY A 40 -12.52 6.74 8.39
N ASP A 41 -12.43 8.06 8.56
CA ASP A 41 -13.39 8.99 7.98
C ASP A 41 -13.38 8.87 6.44
N PRO A 42 -14.53 8.69 5.77
CA PRO A 42 -14.55 8.47 4.33
C PRO A 42 -14.01 9.69 3.59
N GLY A 43 -12.92 9.48 2.84
CA GLY A 43 -12.30 10.51 2.01
C GLY A 43 -11.13 11.26 2.66
N ILE A 44 -10.74 10.92 3.89
CA ILE A 44 -9.60 11.53 4.59
C ILE A 44 -8.62 10.41 5.01
N ASP A 45 -7.35 10.55 4.64
CA ASP A 45 -6.31 9.62 5.09
C ASP A 45 -6.10 9.79 6.61
N PRO A 46 -6.11 8.71 7.42
CA PRO A 46 -5.77 8.78 8.83
C PRO A 46 -4.44 9.49 9.11
N ASP A 47 -3.46 9.39 8.21
CA ASP A 47 -2.15 10.02 8.36
C ASP A 47 -2.16 11.52 8.01
N ILE A 48 -3.13 11.97 7.18
CA ILE A 48 -3.28 13.39 6.80
C ILE A 48 -4.32 14.13 7.65
N ALA A 49 -5.18 13.40 8.35
CA ALA A 49 -6.24 13.96 9.19
C ALA A 49 -5.66 14.93 10.24
N GLY A 50 -6.09 16.18 10.20
CA GLY A 50 -5.68 17.21 11.17
C GLY A 50 -4.37 17.92 10.87
N ILE A 51 -3.68 17.62 9.76
CA ILE A 51 -2.51 18.38 9.32
C ILE A 51 -2.98 19.60 8.50
N VAL A 52 -2.64 20.80 8.98
CA VAL A 52 -2.79 22.04 8.22
C VAL A 52 -1.51 22.26 7.41
N PRO A 53 -1.52 22.12 6.06
CA PRO A 53 -0.33 22.37 5.26
C PRO A 53 0.08 23.84 5.38
N GLY A 54 1.36 24.08 5.65
CA GLY A 54 1.93 25.43 5.65
C GLY A 54 2.16 25.95 4.24
N PRO A 55 2.50 27.25 4.10
CA PRO A 55 2.92 27.80 2.82
C PRO A 55 4.16 27.06 2.31
N GLN A 56 4.03 26.39 1.16
CA GLN A 56 5.15 25.75 0.48
C GLN A 56 5.85 26.78 -0.41
N PRO A 57 7.12 27.15 -0.14
CA PRO A 57 7.85 28.05 -1.03
C PRO A 57 8.00 27.39 -2.41
N ASN A 58 7.73 28.14 -3.47
CA ASN A 58 7.92 27.67 -4.83
C ASN A 58 9.41 27.79 -5.21
N PRO A 59 10.10 26.67 -5.50
CA PRO A 59 11.54 26.70 -5.81
C PRO A 59 11.88 27.37 -7.15
N TRP A 60 10.88 27.74 -7.95
CA TRP A 60 11.06 28.42 -9.25
C TRP A 60 10.46 29.83 -9.28
N LEU A 61 10.06 30.39 -8.12
CA LEU A 61 9.39 31.71 -8.08
C LEU A 61 10.31 32.83 -8.58
N ASP A 62 11.58 32.78 -8.18
CA ASP A 62 12.59 33.79 -8.55
C ASP A 62 12.82 33.84 -10.08
N ASP A 63 12.75 32.70 -10.76
CA ASP A 63 12.92 32.60 -12.22
C ASP A 63 11.71 33.12 -13.01
N LEU A 64 10.54 33.22 -12.38
CA LEU A 64 9.27 33.66 -12.98
C LEU A 64 9.01 35.17 -12.80
N GLU A 65 9.67 35.81 -11.84
CA GLU A 65 9.51 37.25 -11.57
C GLU A 65 10.27 38.14 -12.59
N ASP A 66 11.30 37.60 -13.24
CA ASP A 66 12.12 38.31 -14.23
C ASP A 66 11.56 38.24 -15.67
N GLU A 67 10.54 37.41 -15.93
CA GLU A 67 9.84 37.39 -17.22
C GLU A 67 8.72 38.44 -17.21
N PRO A 68 8.80 39.51 -18.02
CA PRO A 68 7.71 40.49 -18.10
C PRO A 68 6.45 39.74 -18.53
N ALA A 69 5.39 39.86 -17.74
CA ALA A 69 4.09 39.31 -18.09
C ALA A 69 3.73 39.81 -19.49
N GLU A 70 3.83 38.94 -20.49
CA GLU A 70 3.33 39.24 -21.83
C GLU A 70 1.84 39.55 -21.66
N ASP A 71 1.51 40.84 -21.81
CA ASP A 71 0.16 41.37 -21.81
C ASP A 71 -0.69 40.48 -22.71
N LYS A 72 -1.55 39.65 -22.11
CA LYS A 72 -2.62 38.99 -22.83
C LYS A 72 -3.66 40.05 -23.13
N GLU A 73 -3.44 40.78 -24.23
CA GLU A 73 -4.40 41.69 -24.82
C GLU A 73 -5.75 40.98 -24.96
N GLU A 74 -6.76 41.56 -24.30
CA GLU A 74 -8.17 41.23 -24.49
C GLU A 74 -8.57 41.44 -25.97
N LYS A 75 -9.34 40.49 -26.51
CA LYS A 75 -10.24 40.74 -27.64
C LYS A 75 -11.53 39.96 -27.49
#